data_AF-A0A519ZYX2-F1
#
_entry.id   AF-A0A519ZYX2-F1
#
_cell.length_a   1.000
_cell.length_b   1.000
_cell.length_c   1.000
_cell.angle_alpha   90.00
_cell.angle_beta   90.00
_cell.angle_gamma   90.00
#
_symmetry.space_group_name_H-M   'P 1'
#
loop_
_entity.id
_entity.type
_entity.pdbx_description
1 polymer ?
#
loop_
_entity_poly.entity_id
_entity_poly.type
_entity_poly.pdbx_seq_one_letter_code
_entity_poly.pdbx_strand_id
1 'polypeptide(L)' 'MDLHFVRRGTGRPLLLIHGIGGSWRSWNTIIDTLAAERDVIAVDLPGHGE' A
#
# COMPACT_ATOMS: atom_id res chain seq x y z
N MET A 1 3.50 7.33 17.24
CA MET A 1 4.01 7.53 15.89
C MET A 1 3.14 6.65 15.04
N ASP A 2 2.24 7.27 14.28
CA ASP A 2 1.24 6.54 13.50
C ASP A 2 1.75 6.45 12.07
N LEU A 3 1.57 5.28 11.46
CA LEU A 3 2.01 5.00 10.09
C LEU A 3 0.79 5.18 9.17
N HIS A 4 0.89 6.02 8.14
CA HIS A 4 -0.16 6.07 7.13
C HIS A 4 -0.16 4.79 6.29
N PHE A 5 -1.35 4.28 6.02
CA PHE A 5 -1.54 3.16 5.11
C PHE A 5 -2.90 3.25 4.43
N VAL A 6 -2.99 2.68 3.23
CA VAL A 6 -4.26 2.38 2.57
C VAL A 6 -4.48 0.88 2.58
N ARG A 7 -5.74 0.47 2.73
CA ARG A 7 -6.14 -0.94 2.69
C ARG A 7 -7.28 -1.12 1.69
N ARG A 8 -7.16 -2.10 0.80
CA ARG A 8 -8.15 -2.40 -0.25
C ARG A 8 -8.33 -3.91 -0.41
N GLY A 9 -9.54 -4.31 -0.80
CA GLY A 9 -9.85 -5.71 -1.07
C GLY A 9 -10.05 -6.54 0.19
N THR A 10 -10.11 -7.85 -0.01
CA THR A 10 -10.28 -8.86 1.04
C THR A 10 -9.53 -10.14 0.65
N GLY A 11 -9.32 -11.06 1.59
CA GLY A 11 -8.63 -12.32 1.33
C GLY A 11 -7.24 -12.37 1.95
N ARG A 12 -6.29 -13.07 1.32
CA ARG A 12 -4.96 -13.29 1.91
C ARG A 12 -4.17 -11.96 1.92
N PRO A 13 -3.57 -11.55 3.06
CA PRO A 13 -2.88 -10.27 3.15
C PRO A 13 -1.73 -10.12 2.15
N LEU A 14 -1.58 -8.94 1.58
CA LEU A 14 -0.44 -8.54 0.74
C LEU A 14 0.04 -7.16 1.17
N LEU A 15 1.26 -7.10 1.75
CA LEU A 15 1.89 -5.85 2.15
C LEU A 15 2.75 -5.30 1.00
N LEU A 16 2.50 -4.04 0.63
CA LEU A 16 3.26 -3.31 -0.39
C LEU A 16 4.09 -2.21 0.28
N ILE A 17 5.41 -2.25 0.09
CA ILE A 17 6.36 -1.29 0.65
C ILE A 17 7.04 -0.56 -0.51
N HIS A 18 6.94 0.76 -0.55
CA HIS A 18 7.52 1.57 -1.63
C HIS A 18 9.05 1.64 -1.57
N GLY A 19 9.67 2.06 -2.68
CA GLY A 19 11.10 2.33 -2.79
C GLY A 19 11.50 3.75 -2.36
N ILE A 20 12.77 4.11 -2.57
CA ILE A 20 13.34 5.41 -2.19
C ILE A 20 12.57 6.59 -2.82
N GLY A 21 12.25 7.60 -1.99
CA GLY A 21 11.49 8.79 -2.43
C GLY A 21 10.03 8.53 -2.81
N GLY A 22 9.53 7.31 -2.57
CA GLY A 22 8.16 6.89 -2.90
C GLY A 22 7.14 7.17 -1.79
N SER A 23 5.93 6.68 -2.02
CA SER A 23 4.81 6.58 -1.07
C SER A 23 3.93 5.40 -1.49
N TRP A 24 2.87 5.10 -0.76
CA TRP A 24 1.87 4.09 -1.14
C TRP A 24 1.34 4.30 -2.58
N ARG A 25 1.34 5.56 -3.07
CA ARG A 25 0.88 5.96 -4.41
C ARG A 25 1.73 5.36 -5.54
N SER A 26 2.94 4.85 -5.25
CA SER A 26 3.75 4.06 -6.20
C SER A 26 2.99 2.87 -6.78
N TRP A 27 1.93 2.40 -6.11
CA TRP A 27 1.15 1.24 -6.51
C TRP A 27 -0.19 1.57 -7.19
N ASN A 28 -0.51 2.84 -7.43
CA ASN A 28 -1.83 3.28 -7.94
C ASN A 28 -2.28 2.55 -9.22
N THR A 29 -1.36 2.18 -10.10
CA THR A 29 -1.68 1.52 -11.37
C THR A 29 -2.00 0.03 -11.24
N ILE A 30 -1.67 -0.60 -10.09
CA ILE A 30 -1.84 -2.04 -9.88
C ILE A 30 -2.65 -2.40 -8.64
N ILE A 31 -2.88 -1.45 -7.73
CA ILE A 31 -3.46 -1.72 -6.41
C ILE A 31 -4.87 -2.31 -6.51
N ASP A 32 -5.69 -1.85 -7.44
CA ASP A 32 -7.06 -2.35 -7.61
C ASP A 32 -7.09 -3.76 -8.22
N THR A 33 -6.18 -4.05 -9.15
CA THR A 33 -6.01 -5.39 -9.72
C THR A 33 -5.58 -6.39 -8.66
N LEU A 34 -4.63 -6.01 -7.80
CA LEU A 34 -4.20 -6.86 -6.68
C LEU A 34 -5.31 -7.05 -5.63
N ALA A 35 -6.07 -5.98 -5.35
CA ALA A 35 -7.16 -5.99 -4.39
C ALA A 35 -8.38 -6.83 -4.81
N ALA A 36 -8.48 -7.21 -6.09
CA ALA A 36 -9.51 -8.12 -6.57
C ALA A 36 -9.42 -9.52 -5.91
N GLU A 37 -8.23 -9.93 -5.47
CA GLU A 37 -7.97 -11.28 -4.91
C GLU A 37 -7.30 -11.27 -3.52
N ARG A 38 -6.82 -10.10 -3.07
CA ARG A 38 -5.98 -9.94 -1.88
C ARG A 38 -6.51 -8.83 -0.98
N ASP A 39 -6.24 -8.98 0.31
CA ASP A 39 -6.32 -7.88 1.26
C ASP A 39 -5.02 -7.07 1.19
N VAL A 40 -5.01 -6.07 0.31
CA VAL A 40 -3.83 -5.27 0.00
C VAL A 40 -3.66 -4.17 1.03
N ILE A 41 -2.48 -4.09 1.62
CA ILE A 41 -2.08 -3.04 2.57
C ILE A 41 -0.87 -2.34 1.95
N ALA A 42 -1.01 -1.08 1.57
CA ALA A 42 0.11 -0.27 1.07
C ALA A 42 0.43 0.82 2.08
N VAL A 43 1.69 0.88 2.51
CA VAL A 43 2.14 1.76 3.60
C VAL A 43 2.99 2.91 3.10
N ASP A 44 2.97 4.01 3.84
CA ASP A 44 3.99 5.05 3.77
C ASP A 44 5.06 4.77 4.83
N LEU A 45 6.33 4.70 4.43
CA LEU A 45 7.44 4.59 5.37
C LEU A 45 7.64 5.93 6.09
N PRO A 46 8.17 5.94 7.33
CA PRO A 46 8.38 7.18 8.09
C PRO A 46 9.12 8.26 7.26
N GLY A 47 8.60 9.48 7.29
CA GLY A 47 9.14 10.62 6.54
C GLY A 47 8.76 10.67 5.06
N HIS A 48 7.86 9.79 4.61
CA HIS A 48 7.33 9.75 3.25
C HIS A 48 5.80 9.79 3.28
N GLY A 49 5.17 10.29 2.22
CA GLY A 49 3.72 10.28 2.09
C GLY A 49 3.00 11.16 3.13
N GLU A 50 1.96 10.61 3.77
CA GLU A 50 1.12 11.29 4.78
C GLU A 50 1.45 10.90 6.23
#